data_AF-D8M5E6-F1
#
_entry.id   AF-D8M5E6-F1
#
_cell.length_a   1.000
_cell.length_b   1.000
_cell.length_c   1.000
_cell.angle_alpha   90.00
_cell.angle_beta   90.00
_cell.angle_gamma   90.00
#
_symmetry.space_group_name_H-M   'P 1'
#
loop_
_entity.id
_entity.type
_entity.pdbx_description
1 polymer ?
#
loop_
_entity_poly.entity_id
_entity_poly.type
_entity_poly.pdbx_seq_one_letter_code
_entity_poly.pdbx_strand_id
1 'polypeptide(L)'
;MATSQLNSLSKLIDIPIDNHYDESYLIRLASMNLSELLEEPARLEVKVESLEREIQNKAIEQNEVFEKAQSCFSDVVSKMNSLHKSVCSACDYLPTLEYSCRSFKKEIDTTYTQYNQNKKALKYHSQLLELLEMPQLMETCIRNNLHEEGLVLLRHANTLYSEHFPTSSDSHPSHSGDSIILGIFNDMVAVGEQQESLLLRELETDITVSRCMQILSFLEQNIDLVSTFPLFSTLAEIQHLAQTLQ
;
A
#
# COMPACT_ATOMS: atom_id res chain seq x y z
N MET A 1 82.19 30.41 -19.11
CA MET A 1 82.72 31.02 -20.34
C MET A 1 82.01 30.55 -21.62
N ALA A 2 81.53 29.30 -21.73
CA ALA A 2 80.73 28.86 -22.89
C ALA A 2 79.35 29.54 -23.00
N THR A 3 78.70 29.83 -21.86
CA THR A 3 77.39 30.48 -21.80
C THR A 3 77.39 31.94 -22.24
N SER A 4 78.51 32.66 -22.07
CA SER A 4 78.64 34.04 -22.53
C SER A 4 78.87 34.15 -24.05
N GLN A 5 79.47 33.11 -24.66
CA GLN A 5 79.63 33.05 -26.12
C GLN A 5 78.32 32.65 -26.81
N LEU A 6 77.52 31.76 -26.21
CA LEU A 6 76.17 31.40 -26.67
C LEU A 6 75.21 32.60 -26.70
N ASN A 7 75.27 33.47 -25.68
CA ASN A 7 74.41 34.66 -25.61
C ASN A 7 74.83 35.77 -26.60
N SER A 8 76.07 35.71 -27.09
CA SER A 8 76.54 36.59 -28.17
C SER A 8 76.18 36.04 -29.54
N LEU A 9 76.15 34.71 -29.69
CA LEU A 9 75.74 33.99 -30.90
C LEU A 9 74.23 34.08 -31.14
N SER A 10 73.41 33.99 -30.07
CA SER A 10 71.95 34.18 -30.14
C SER A 10 71.55 35.60 -30.55
N LYS A 11 72.40 36.60 -30.28
CA LYS A 11 72.20 37.99 -30.71
C LYS A 11 72.62 38.24 -32.16
N LEU A 12 73.44 37.38 -32.74
CA LEU A 12 73.93 37.52 -34.12
C LEU A 12 73.03 36.81 -35.14
N ILE A 13 72.24 35.83 -34.69
CA ILE A 13 71.31 35.05 -35.50
C ILE A 13 69.89 35.50 -35.11
N ASP A 14 69.35 36.45 -35.86
CA ASP A 14 68.04 37.06 -35.66
C ASP A 14 66.92 36.07 -36.07
N ILE A 15 66.78 34.98 -35.32
CA ILE A 15 65.71 33.99 -35.47
C ILE A 15 64.93 33.95 -34.13
N PRO A 16 63.59 34.03 -34.14
CA PRO A 16 62.80 33.95 -32.92
C PRO A 16 62.80 32.51 -32.42
N ILE A 17 63.60 32.24 -31.39
CA ILE A 17 63.79 30.93 -30.78
C ILE A 17 62.66 30.73 -29.74
N ASP A 18 61.53 30.13 -30.17
CA ASP A 18 60.44 29.72 -29.29
C ASP A 18 60.82 28.46 -28.48
N ASN A 19 60.99 28.66 -27.17
CA ASN A 19 61.21 27.80 -25.98
C ASN A 19 61.39 26.25 -26.04
N HIS A 20 61.76 25.61 -27.15
CA HIS A 20 61.97 24.16 -27.20
C HIS A 20 63.12 23.76 -28.14
N TYR A 21 64.31 24.32 -27.91
CA TYR A 21 65.51 23.91 -28.65
C TYR A 21 66.38 23.02 -27.76
N ASP A 22 66.73 21.84 -28.26
CA ASP A 22 67.72 20.98 -27.64
C ASP A 22 69.06 21.75 -27.56
N GLU A 23 69.46 22.15 -26.35
CA GLU A 23 70.72 22.89 -26.10
C GLU A 23 71.94 22.17 -26.69
N SER A 24 71.88 20.84 -26.77
CA SER A 24 72.86 19.96 -27.39
C SER A 24 72.99 20.16 -28.91
N TYR A 25 71.92 20.56 -29.61
CA TYR A 25 71.96 20.92 -31.03
C TYR A 25 72.66 22.28 -31.24
N LEU A 26 72.36 23.25 -30.37
CA LEU A 26 72.99 24.57 -30.42
C LEU A 26 74.50 24.51 -30.12
N ILE A 27 74.90 23.67 -29.16
CA ILE A 27 76.31 23.39 -28.88
C ILE A 27 76.99 22.72 -30.10
N ARG A 28 76.29 21.82 -30.80
CA ARG A 28 76.80 21.16 -32.01
C ARG A 28 77.00 22.16 -33.15
N LEU A 29 76.04 23.06 -33.39
CA LEU A 29 76.15 24.12 -34.41
C LEU A 29 77.33 25.05 -34.15
N ALA A 30 77.57 25.43 -32.89
CA ALA A 30 78.70 26.27 -32.51
C ALA A 30 80.07 25.58 -32.66
N SER A 31 80.10 24.25 -32.73
CA SER A 31 81.31 23.44 -32.91
C SER A 31 81.61 23.07 -34.37
N MET A 32 80.69 23.34 -35.31
CA MET A 32 80.85 23.03 -36.73
C MET A 32 81.68 24.09 -37.46
N ASN A 33 82.32 23.69 -38.55
CA ASN A 33 83.11 24.59 -39.39
C ASN A 33 82.20 25.38 -40.37
N LEU A 34 82.66 26.54 -40.87
CA LEU A 34 81.83 27.48 -41.64
C LEU A 34 81.20 26.84 -42.89
N SER A 35 81.89 25.88 -43.52
CA SER A 35 81.38 25.14 -44.67
C SER A 35 80.25 24.17 -44.29
N GLU A 36 80.38 23.45 -43.18
CA GLU A 36 79.32 22.58 -42.66
C GLU A 36 78.09 23.38 -42.21
N LEU A 37 78.28 24.58 -41.68
CA LEU A 37 77.17 25.44 -41.25
C LEU A 37 76.37 26.00 -42.43
N LEU A 38 77.02 26.20 -43.58
CA LEU A 38 76.38 26.68 -44.81
C LEU A 38 75.59 25.55 -45.50
N GLU A 39 75.98 24.30 -45.28
CA GLU A 39 75.30 23.10 -45.80
C GLU A 39 74.22 22.55 -44.85
N GLU A 40 74.30 22.85 -43.55
CA GLU A 40 73.31 22.51 -42.53
C GLU A 40 71.86 22.89 -42.88
N PRO A 41 71.52 24.09 -43.41
CA PRO A 41 70.14 24.41 -43.80
C PRO A 41 69.61 23.49 -44.92
N ALA A 42 70.44 23.18 -45.92
CA ALA A 42 70.07 22.22 -46.97
C ALA A 42 69.89 20.81 -46.42
N ARG A 43 70.72 20.42 -45.44
CA ARG A 43 70.61 19.12 -44.77
C ARG A 43 69.38 19.01 -43.87
N LEU A 44 69.00 20.10 -43.21
CA LEU A 44 67.76 20.23 -42.44
C LEU A 44 66.55 20.14 -43.36
N GLU A 45 66.56 20.83 -44.50
CA GLU A 45 65.48 20.80 -45.48
C GLU A 45 65.25 19.38 -46.01
N VAL A 46 66.32 18.67 -46.40
CA VAL A 46 66.24 17.25 -46.81
C VAL A 46 65.70 16.35 -45.69
N LYS A 47 66.10 16.62 -44.44
CA LYS A 47 65.65 15.83 -43.29
C LYS A 47 64.19 16.12 -42.91
N VAL A 48 63.75 17.37 -43.02
CA VAL A 48 62.34 17.77 -42.84
C VAL A 48 61.50 17.10 -43.90
N GLU A 49 61.92 17.16 -45.17
CA GLU A 49 61.21 16.52 -46.27
C GLU A 49 61.17 14.98 -46.11
N SER A 50 62.24 14.36 -45.60
CA SER A 50 62.24 12.92 -45.29
C SER A 50 61.31 12.57 -44.14
N LEU A 51 61.31 13.37 -43.07
CA LEU A 51 60.43 13.17 -41.92
C LEU A 51 58.96 13.34 -42.32
N GLU A 52 58.67 14.34 -43.15
CA GLU A 52 57.33 14.61 -43.63
C GLU A 52 56.82 13.44 -44.50
N ARG A 53 57.67 12.92 -45.40
CA ARG A 53 57.36 11.70 -46.14
C ARG A 53 57.17 10.50 -45.21
N GLU A 54 57.98 10.35 -44.16
CA GLU A 54 57.86 9.25 -43.19
C GLU A 54 56.55 9.33 -42.39
N ILE A 55 56.18 10.53 -41.94
CA ILE A 55 54.92 10.80 -41.24
C ILE A 55 53.73 10.52 -42.16
N GLN A 56 53.78 10.98 -43.41
CA GLN A 56 52.72 10.72 -44.39
C GLN A 56 52.59 9.22 -44.67
N ASN A 57 53.70 8.51 -44.87
CA ASN A 57 53.67 7.07 -45.09
C ASN A 57 53.11 6.33 -43.87
N LYS A 58 53.53 6.71 -42.67
CA LYS A 58 53.01 6.18 -41.40
C LYS A 58 51.53 6.46 -41.23
N ALA A 59 51.07 7.66 -41.58
CA ALA A 59 49.67 8.03 -41.51
C ALA A 59 48.82 7.20 -42.49
N ILE A 60 49.32 6.95 -43.70
CA ILE A 60 48.66 6.09 -44.69
C ILE A 60 48.66 4.62 -44.24
N GLU A 61 49.79 4.12 -43.75
CA GLU A 61 49.92 2.76 -43.19
C GLU A 61 48.96 2.54 -42.01
N GLN A 62 48.82 3.54 -41.13
CA GLN A 62 47.97 3.45 -39.94
C GLN A 62 46.53 3.91 -40.17
N ASN A 63 46.18 4.40 -41.37
CA ASN A 63 44.84 4.90 -41.66
C ASN A 63 43.76 3.83 -41.45
N GLU A 64 44.04 2.57 -41.81
CA GLU A 64 43.12 1.46 -41.53
C GLU A 64 42.87 1.25 -40.03
N VAL A 65 43.88 1.47 -39.19
CA VAL A 65 43.76 1.34 -37.74
C VAL A 65 42.92 2.48 -37.19
N PHE A 66 43.11 3.70 -37.70
CA PHE A 66 42.27 4.85 -37.35
C PHE A 66 40.82 4.67 -37.81
N GLU A 67 40.59 4.14 -39.00
CA GLU A 67 39.26 3.88 -39.53
C GLU A 67 38.54 2.76 -38.73
N LYS A 68 39.25 1.65 -38.42
CA LYS A 68 38.74 0.59 -37.54
C LYS A 68 38.48 1.09 -36.12
N ALA A 69 39.36 1.95 -35.58
CA ALA A 69 39.17 2.56 -34.26
C ALA A 69 37.95 3.48 -34.26
N GLN A 70 37.75 4.29 -35.30
CA GLN A 70 36.60 5.17 -35.45
C GLN A 70 35.30 4.37 -35.60
N SER A 71 35.30 3.30 -36.40
CA SER A 71 34.15 2.39 -36.54
C SER A 71 33.83 1.71 -35.21
N CYS A 72 34.83 1.17 -34.51
CA CYS A 72 34.64 0.56 -33.19
C CYS A 72 34.09 1.58 -32.18
N PHE A 73 34.60 2.81 -32.18
CA PHE A 73 34.13 3.86 -31.29
C PHE A 73 32.69 4.25 -31.59
N SER A 74 32.33 4.41 -32.86
CA SER A 74 30.95 4.64 -33.29
C SER A 74 30.01 3.50 -32.87
N ASP A 75 30.45 2.24 -33.01
CA ASP A 75 29.69 1.07 -32.59
C ASP A 75 29.48 1.04 -31.08
N VAL A 76 30.52 1.34 -30.30
CA VAL A 76 30.43 1.44 -28.83
C VAL A 76 29.46 2.55 -28.43
N VAL A 77 29.56 3.73 -29.03
CA VAL A 77 28.65 4.85 -28.76
C VAL A 77 27.21 4.49 -29.12
N SER A 78 26.98 3.83 -30.25
CA SER A 78 25.63 3.41 -30.65
C SER A 78 25.03 2.36 -29.70
N LYS A 79 25.82 1.37 -29.27
CA LYS A 79 25.43 0.36 -28.28
C LYS A 79 25.19 0.97 -26.91
N MET A 80 26.00 1.95 -26.50
CA MET A 80 25.80 2.66 -25.25
C MET A 80 24.51 3.48 -25.28
N ASN A 81 24.19 4.11 -26.42
CA ASN A 81 22.93 4.83 -26.60
C ASN A 81 21.72 3.89 -26.61
N SER A 82 21.81 2.71 -27.22
CA SER A 82 20.72 1.72 -27.17
C SER A 82 20.53 1.15 -25.77
N LEU A 83 21.63 0.88 -25.05
CA LEU A 83 21.60 0.47 -23.65
C LEU A 83 20.96 1.56 -22.77
N HIS A 84 21.38 2.82 -22.94
CA HIS A 84 20.79 3.95 -22.22
C HIS A 84 19.28 4.02 -22.45
N LYS A 85 18.81 3.90 -23.70
CA LYS A 85 17.37 3.87 -24.02
C LYS A 85 16.64 2.71 -23.35
N SER A 86 17.23 1.52 -23.32
CA SER A 86 16.66 0.35 -22.64
C SER A 86 16.60 0.51 -21.12
N VAL A 87 17.60 1.16 -20.53
CA VAL A 87 17.61 1.45 -19.09
C VAL A 87 16.59 2.53 -18.74
N CYS A 88 16.47 3.57 -19.55
CA CYS A 88 15.42 4.58 -19.38
C CYS A 88 14.03 3.97 -19.48
N SER A 89 13.75 3.16 -20.51
CA SER A 89 12.44 2.52 -20.64
C SER A 89 12.15 1.59 -19.46
N ALA A 90 13.13 0.79 -19.01
CA ALA A 90 12.98 -0.03 -17.81
C ALA A 90 12.68 0.82 -16.54
N CYS A 91 13.32 1.98 -16.40
CA CYS A 91 13.03 2.92 -15.32
C CYS A 91 11.61 3.51 -15.43
N ASP A 92 11.09 3.72 -16.64
CA ASP A 92 9.71 4.21 -16.85
C ASP A 92 8.66 3.12 -16.56
N TYR A 93 8.99 1.84 -16.78
CA TYR A 93 8.09 0.72 -16.47
C TYR A 93 8.04 0.37 -14.97
N LEU A 94 9.14 0.57 -14.23
CA LEU A 94 9.21 0.33 -12.79
C LEU A 94 8.07 0.98 -11.97
N PRO A 95 7.75 2.29 -12.13
CA PRO A 95 6.65 2.91 -11.40
C PRO A 95 5.28 2.38 -11.86
N THR A 96 5.13 2.03 -13.13
CA THR A 96 3.90 1.40 -13.65
C THR A 96 3.69 0.02 -13.01
N LEU A 97 4.76 -0.75 -12.84
CA LEU A 97 4.75 -2.03 -12.15
C LEU A 97 4.49 -1.88 -10.65
N GLU A 98 5.10 -0.88 -10.00
CA GLU A 98 4.82 -0.59 -8.60
C GLU A 98 3.34 -0.26 -8.39
N TYR A 99 2.78 0.59 -9.27
CA TYR A 99 1.37 0.96 -9.22
C TYR A 99 0.46 -0.26 -9.41
N SER A 100 0.73 -1.10 -10.42
CA SER A 100 -0.08 -2.30 -10.66
C SER A 100 0.00 -3.31 -9.51
N CYS A 101 1.18 -3.52 -8.94
CA CYS A 101 1.34 -4.35 -7.73
C CYS A 101 0.59 -3.78 -6.51
N ARG A 102 0.62 -2.45 -6.30
CA ARG A 102 -0.13 -1.80 -5.22
C ARG A 102 -1.64 -1.93 -5.42
N SER A 103 -2.14 -1.72 -6.64
CA SER A 103 -3.55 -1.88 -6.97
C SER A 103 -4.00 -3.32 -6.77
N PHE A 104 -3.22 -4.28 -7.27
CA PHE A 104 -3.49 -5.71 -7.12
C PHE A 104 -3.51 -6.14 -5.66
N LYS A 105 -2.56 -5.67 -4.84
CA LYS A 105 -2.55 -5.93 -3.40
C LYS A 105 -3.83 -5.40 -2.74
N LYS A 106 -4.25 -4.18 -3.09
CA LYS A 106 -5.48 -3.58 -2.57
C LYS A 106 -6.72 -4.41 -2.95
N GLU A 107 -6.80 -4.90 -4.18
CA GLU A 107 -7.89 -5.78 -4.65
C GLU A 107 -7.90 -7.15 -3.97
N ILE A 108 -6.72 -7.71 -3.71
CA ILE A 108 -6.60 -8.94 -2.91
C ILE A 108 -7.10 -8.69 -1.49
N ASP A 109 -6.69 -7.60 -0.85
CA ASP A 109 -7.09 -7.31 0.52
C ASP A 109 -8.62 -7.10 0.63
N THR A 110 -9.25 -6.44 -0.34
CA THR A 110 -10.72 -6.29 -0.38
C THR A 110 -11.42 -7.63 -0.62
N THR A 111 -10.90 -8.45 -1.54
CA THR A 111 -11.45 -9.79 -1.81
C THR A 111 -11.27 -10.71 -0.60
N TYR A 112 -10.12 -10.63 0.08
CA TYR A 112 -9.82 -11.42 1.26
C TYR A 112 -10.72 -11.05 2.44
N THR A 113 -10.95 -9.75 2.65
CA THR A 113 -11.88 -9.29 3.68
C THR A 113 -13.31 -9.76 3.40
N GLN A 114 -13.78 -9.66 2.16
CA GLN A 114 -15.08 -10.21 1.74
C GLN A 114 -15.15 -11.74 1.91
N TYR A 115 -14.12 -12.47 1.50
CA TYR A 115 -14.04 -13.92 1.67
C TYR A 115 -14.10 -14.30 3.15
N ASN A 116 -13.37 -13.60 4.02
CA ASN A 116 -13.37 -13.86 5.44
C ASN A 116 -14.74 -13.55 6.09
N GLN A 117 -15.39 -12.47 5.66
CA GLN A 117 -16.76 -12.15 6.06
C GLN A 117 -17.74 -13.25 5.63
N ASN A 118 -17.70 -13.66 4.36
CA ASN A 118 -18.54 -14.75 3.83
C ASN A 118 -18.26 -16.08 4.55
N LYS A 119 -17.00 -16.39 4.84
CA LYS A 119 -16.62 -17.57 5.61
C LYS A 119 -17.17 -17.54 7.04
N LYS A 120 -17.12 -16.37 7.70
CA LYS A 120 -17.75 -16.18 9.02
C LYS A 120 -19.26 -16.32 8.94
N ALA A 121 -19.90 -15.68 7.96
CA ALA A 121 -21.35 -15.78 7.75
C ALA A 121 -21.77 -17.24 7.53
N LEU A 122 -21.03 -18.00 6.70
CA LEU A 122 -21.29 -19.42 6.48
C LEU A 122 -21.10 -20.26 7.75
N LYS A 123 -20.04 -19.98 8.53
CA LYS A 123 -19.76 -20.70 9.78
C LYS A 123 -20.87 -20.48 10.82
N TYR A 124 -21.37 -19.26 10.94
CA TYR A 124 -22.38 -18.89 11.94
C TYR A 124 -23.81 -18.90 11.39
N HIS A 125 -24.01 -19.33 10.15
CA HIS A 125 -25.34 -19.32 9.50
C HIS A 125 -26.39 -20.11 10.29
N SER A 126 -26.05 -21.29 10.80
CA SER A 126 -26.98 -22.11 11.61
C SER A 126 -27.39 -21.41 12.90
N GLN A 127 -26.44 -20.79 13.61
CA GLN A 127 -26.71 -20.07 14.86
C GLN A 127 -27.56 -18.82 14.63
N LEU A 128 -27.31 -18.11 13.51
CA LEU A 128 -28.13 -16.98 13.11
C LEU A 128 -29.55 -17.40 12.73
N LEU A 129 -29.71 -18.57 12.09
CA LEU A 129 -31.03 -19.11 11.78
C LEU A 129 -31.79 -19.48 13.05
N GLU A 130 -31.13 -20.16 14.00
CA GLU A 130 -31.70 -20.46 15.31
C GLU A 130 -32.19 -19.19 16.02
N LEU A 131 -31.38 -18.13 16.06
CA LEU A 131 -31.78 -16.84 16.62
C LEU A 131 -33.00 -16.23 15.91
N LEU A 132 -33.09 -16.37 14.59
CA LEU A 132 -34.20 -15.84 13.78
C LEU A 132 -35.51 -16.61 14.00
N GLU A 133 -35.42 -17.88 14.40
CA GLU A 133 -36.58 -18.75 14.66
C GLU A 133 -37.15 -18.57 16.08
N MET A 134 -36.38 -18.03 17.03
CA MET A 134 -36.79 -17.86 18.43
C MET A 134 -38.09 -17.05 18.63
N PRO A 135 -38.34 -15.90 17.96
CA PRO A 135 -39.60 -15.17 18.11
C PRO A 135 -40.81 -15.98 17.63
N GLN A 136 -40.66 -16.68 16.50
CA GLN A 136 -41.74 -17.49 15.91
C GLN A 136 -42.07 -18.73 16.77
N LEU A 137 -41.04 -19.34 17.35
CA LEU A 137 -41.20 -20.43 18.31
C LEU A 137 -41.92 -19.92 19.57
N MET A 138 -41.54 -18.77 20.10
CA MET A 138 -42.17 -18.18 21.28
C MET A 138 -43.64 -17.83 21.03
N GLU A 139 -43.96 -17.24 19.87
CA GLU A 139 -45.35 -16.97 19.47
C GLU A 139 -46.18 -18.26 19.40
N THR A 140 -45.58 -19.35 18.90
CA THR A 140 -46.23 -20.66 18.84
C THR A 140 -46.43 -21.29 20.23
N CYS A 141 -45.45 -21.18 21.14
CA CYS A 141 -45.59 -21.62 22.52
C CYS A 141 -46.71 -20.87 23.25
N ILE A 142 -46.79 -19.55 23.06
CA ILE A 142 -47.84 -18.71 23.66
C ILE A 142 -49.23 -19.08 23.14
N ARG A 143 -49.37 -19.28 21.81
CA ARG A 143 -50.63 -19.72 21.20
C ARG A 143 -51.10 -21.09 21.68
N ASN A 144 -50.17 -21.96 22.09
CA ASN A 144 -50.45 -23.30 22.58
C ASN A 144 -50.63 -23.36 24.12
N ASN A 145 -50.67 -22.22 24.82
CA ASN A 145 -50.72 -22.11 26.29
C ASN A 145 -49.50 -22.69 27.04
N LEU A 146 -48.36 -22.85 26.35
CA LEU A 146 -47.09 -23.31 26.90
C LEU A 146 -46.27 -22.12 27.40
N HIS A 147 -46.81 -21.40 28.39
CA HIS A 147 -46.24 -20.14 28.88
C HIS A 147 -44.87 -20.30 29.56
N GLU A 148 -44.64 -21.45 30.21
CA GLU A 148 -43.36 -21.76 30.86
C GLU A 148 -42.23 -21.92 29.83
N GLU A 149 -42.50 -22.57 28.69
CA GLU A 149 -41.53 -22.71 27.59
C GLU A 149 -41.24 -21.35 26.92
N GLY A 150 -42.27 -20.50 26.77
CA GLY A 150 -42.11 -19.13 26.29
C GLY A 150 -41.18 -18.28 27.17
N LEU A 151 -41.32 -18.38 28.50
CA LEU A 151 -40.44 -17.67 29.44
C LEU A 151 -39.00 -18.20 29.41
N VAL A 152 -38.80 -19.49 29.17
CA VAL A 152 -37.46 -20.07 28.99
C VAL A 152 -36.78 -19.50 27.75
N LEU A 153 -37.52 -19.38 26.64
CA LEU A 153 -37.04 -18.76 25.40
C LEU A 153 -36.68 -17.28 25.61
N LEU A 154 -37.52 -16.53 26.34
CA LEU A 154 -37.26 -15.12 26.67
C LEU A 154 -36.02 -14.94 27.55
N ARG A 155 -35.83 -15.80 28.56
CA ARG A 155 -34.62 -15.78 29.41
C ARG A 155 -33.36 -16.12 28.61
N HIS A 156 -33.45 -17.09 27.70
CA HIS A 156 -32.35 -17.43 26.82
C HIS A 156 -31.97 -16.26 25.92
N ALA A 157 -32.96 -15.60 25.32
CA ALA A 157 -32.77 -14.40 24.50
C ALA A 157 -32.12 -13.25 25.29
N ASN A 158 -32.57 -12.98 26.52
CA ASN A 158 -31.97 -11.95 27.38
C ASN A 158 -30.50 -12.27 27.75
N THR A 159 -30.19 -13.54 28.02
CA THR A 159 -28.81 -13.98 28.27
C THR A 159 -27.94 -13.75 27.03
N LEU A 160 -28.41 -14.15 25.85
CA LEU A 160 -27.72 -13.92 24.57
C LEU A 160 -27.53 -12.42 24.30
N TYR A 161 -28.53 -11.59 24.58
CA TYR A 161 -28.43 -10.14 24.44
C TYR A 161 -27.33 -9.58 25.35
N SER A 162 -27.28 -9.99 26.62
CA SER A 162 -26.27 -9.51 27.57
C SER A 162 -24.84 -9.95 27.22
N GLU A 163 -24.68 -11.14 26.62
CA GLU A 163 -23.37 -11.65 26.19
C GLU A 163 -22.87 -10.98 24.89
N HIS A 164 -23.78 -10.62 23.98
CA HIS A 164 -23.44 -10.05 22.67
C HIS A 164 -23.45 -8.52 22.62
N PHE A 165 -24.22 -7.85 23.48
CA PHE A 165 -24.24 -6.40 23.66
C PHE A 165 -23.77 -6.00 25.08
N PRO A 166 -22.55 -6.38 25.51
CA PRO A 166 -22.01 -5.83 26.74
C PRO A 166 -21.82 -4.32 26.56
N THR A 167 -22.22 -3.56 27.58
CA THR A 167 -22.21 -2.09 27.67
C THR A 167 -20.79 -1.46 27.63
N SER A 168 -19.79 -2.15 27.07
CA SER A 168 -18.44 -1.64 26.81
C SER A 168 -18.40 -0.90 25.47
N SER A 169 -18.94 0.31 25.50
CA SER A 169 -18.37 1.58 25.02
C SER A 169 -17.03 1.64 24.24
N ASP A 170 -16.63 0.70 23.38
CA ASP A 170 -15.36 0.86 22.61
C ASP A 170 -15.27 0.20 21.22
N SER A 171 -16.35 -0.26 20.60
CA SER A 171 -16.29 -0.71 19.19
C SER A 171 -17.41 -0.13 18.35
N HIS A 172 -17.01 0.80 17.48
CA HIS A 172 -17.74 1.45 16.39
C HIS A 172 -19.10 0.83 16.00
N PRO A 173 -20.21 1.59 16.08
CA PRO A 173 -21.50 1.17 15.54
C PRO A 173 -21.47 1.33 14.02
N SER A 174 -21.06 0.29 13.32
CA SER A 174 -21.04 0.29 11.85
C SER A 174 -21.20 -1.11 11.28
N HIS A 175 -22.06 -1.92 11.87
CA HIS A 175 -22.46 -3.20 11.29
C HIS A 175 -23.98 -3.26 11.15
N SER A 176 -24.45 -3.29 9.90
CA SER A 176 -25.87 -3.46 9.53
C SER A 176 -26.52 -4.67 10.24
N GLY A 177 -25.72 -5.67 10.62
CA GLY A 177 -26.17 -6.84 11.38
C GLY A 177 -26.66 -6.53 12.81
N ASP A 178 -26.14 -5.49 13.45
CA ASP A 178 -26.52 -5.13 14.82
C ASP A 178 -27.98 -4.67 14.88
N SER A 179 -28.46 -3.99 13.83
CA SER A 179 -29.86 -3.57 13.71
C SER A 179 -30.82 -4.75 13.50
N ILE A 180 -30.38 -5.82 12.83
CA ILE A 180 -31.20 -7.01 12.59
C ILE A 180 -31.34 -7.80 13.89
N ILE A 181 -30.23 -7.99 14.60
CA ILE A 181 -30.22 -8.68 15.90
C ILE A 181 -31.07 -7.91 16.91
N LEU A 182 -30.93 -6.58 16.97
CA LEU A 182 -31.78 -5.73 17.83
C LEU A 182 -33.26 -5.82 17.44
N GLY A 183 -33.57 -5.89 16.14
CA GLY A 183 -34.94 -6.08 15.64
C GLY A 183 -35.55 -7.40 16.12
N ILE A 184 -34.81 -8.50 16.04
CA ILE A 184 -35.24 -9.83 16.52
C ILE A 184 -35.53 -9.80 18.02
N PHE A 185 -34.67 -9.14 18.81
CA PHE A 185 -34.90 -9.01 20.26
C PHE A 185 -36.14 -8.16 20.58
N ASN A 186 -36.36 -7.07 19.83
CA ASN A 186 -37.58 -6.27 19.96
C ASN A 186 -38.83 -7.08 19.61
N ASP A 187 -38.77 -7.94 18.59
CA ASP A 187 -39.87 -8.84 18.22
C ASP A 187 -40.14 -9.85 19.35
N MET A 188 -39.11 -10.38 20.01
CA MET A 188 -39.30 -11.24 21.19
C MET A 188 -39.95 -10.49 22.36
N VAL A 189 -39.56 -9.23 22.62
CA VAL A 189 -40.20 -8.42 23.66
C VAL A 189 -41.67 -8.18 23.35
N ALA A 190 -42.01 -7.84 22.10
CA ALA A 190 -43.40 -7.66 21.67
C ALA A 190 -44.25 -8.93 21.84
N VAL A 191 -43.67 -10.10 21.55
CA VAL A 191 -44.32 -11.40 21.79
C VAL A 191 -44.48 -11.69 23.30
N GLY A 192 -43.54 -11.23 24.13
CA GLY A 192 -43.63 -11.27 25.60
C GLY A 192 -44.78 -10.42 26.16
N GLU A 193 -44.96 -9.20 25.66
CA GLU A 193 -46.10 -8.33 25.99
C GLU A 193 -47.44 -8.95 25.57
N GLN A 194 -47.47 -9.60 24.41
CA GLN A 194 -48.65 -10.34 23.97
C GLN A 194 -49.00 -11.45 24.97
N GLN A 195 -48.00 -12.18 25.49
CA GLN A 195 -48.21 -13.17 26.53
C GLN A 195 -48.81 -12.56 27.80
N GLU A 196 -48.36 -11.38 28.23
CA GLU A 196 -48.92 -10.66 29.39
C GLU A 196 -50.40 -10.34 29.19
N SER A 197 -50.77 -9.78 28.02
CA SER A 197 -52.15 -9.45 27.71
C SER A 197 -53.09 -10.65 27.74
N LEU A 198 -52.60 -11.82 27.29
CA LEU A 198 -53.35 -13.08 27.28
C LEU A 198 -53.50 -13.65 28.69
N LEU A 199 -52.44 -13.60 29.50
CA LEU A 199 -52.45 -14.06 30.88
C LEU A 199 -53.35 -13.19 31.78
N LEU A 200 -53.36 -11.86 31.58
CA LEU A 200 -54.29 -10.94 32.24
C LEU A 200 -55.75 -11.26 31.89
N ARG A 201 -56.02 -11.58 30.62
CA ARG A 201 -57.35 -11.99 30.17
C ARG A 201 -57.75 -13.37 30.70
N GLU A 202 -56.80 -14.30 30.86
CA GLU A 202 -57.03 -15.58 31.53
C GLU A 202 -57.45 -15.30 32.99
N LEU A 203 -56.72 -14.46 33.71
CA LEU A 203 -57.02 -14.05 35.10
C LEU A 203 -58.41 -13.40 35.29
N GLU A 204 -58.99 -12.78 34.25
CA GLU A 204 -60.36 -12.24 34.27
C GLU A 204 -61.45 -13.32 34.17
N THR A 205 -61.10 -14.58 33.86
CA THR A 205 -62.03 -15.72 33.75
C THR A 205 -62.05 -16.58 35.03
N ASP A 206 -63.06 -17.44 35.18
CA ASP A 206 -63.21 -18.34 36.35
C ASP A 206 -62.09 -19.41 36.39
N ILE A 207 -61.01 -19.11 37.10
CA ILE A 207 -59.81 -19.95 37.21
C ILE A 207 -59.60 -20.47 38.64
N THR A 208 -59.03 -21.66 38.78
CA THR A 208 -58.63 -22.24 40.08
C THR A 208 -57.49 -21.44 40.75
N VAL A 209 -57.53 -21.26 42.08
CA VAL A 209 -56.53 -20.48 42.85
C VAL A 209 -55.08 -20.93 42.59
N SER A 210 -54.85 -22.23 42.38
CA SER A 210 -53.52 -22.76 42.06
C SER A 210 -52.98 -22.28 40.71
N ARG A 211 -53.87 -22.07 39.73
CA ARG A 211 -53.51 -21.55 38.40
C ARG A 211 -53.33 -20.04 38.43
N CYS A 212 -54.11 -19.31 39.24
CA CYS A 212 -53.90 -17.87 39.45
C CYS A 212 -52.51 -17.57 40.03
N MET A 213 -52.04 -18.37 41.00
CA MET A 213 -50.70 -18.23 41.58
C MET A 213 -49.59 -18.50 40.56
N GLN A 214 -49.77 -19.47 39.66
CA GLN A 214 -48.81 -19.74 38.58
C GLN A 214 -48.77 -18.60 37.56
N ILE A 215 -49.93 -18.07 37.17
CA ILE A 215 -50.02 -16.95 36.23
C ILE A 215 -49.37 -15.69 36.81
N LEU A 216 -49.60 -15.37 38.09
CA LEU A 216 -48.94 -14.25 38.75
C LEU A 216 -47.42 -14.39 38.77
N SER A 217 -46.90 -15.60 39.05
CA SER A 217 -45.46 -15.87 38.99
C SER A 217 -44.90 -15.73 37.57
N PHE A 218 -45.67 -16.10 36.53
CA PHE A 218 -45.27 -15.93 35.14
C PHE A 218 -45.31 -14.47 34.70
N LEU A 219 -46.26 -13.67 35.18
CA LEU A 219 -46.32 -12.23 34.92
C LEU A 219 -45.14 -11.49 35.57
N GLU A 220 -44.83 -11.79 36.82
CA GLU A 220 -43.68 -11.19 37.53
C GLU A 220 -42.36 -11.49 36.79
N GLN A 221 -42.14 -12.75 36.40
CA GLN A 221 -40.95 -13.13 35.63
C GLN A 221 -40.89 -12.51 34.23
N ASN A 222 -42.02 -12.35 33.54
CA ASN A 222 -42.05 -11.73 32.22
C ASN A 222 -41.69 -10.23 32.31
N ILE A 223 -42.28 -9.51 33.27
CA ILE A 223 -42.01 -8.09 33.52
C ILE A 223 -40.54 -7.86 33.88
N ASP A 224 -39.95 -8.70 34.74
CA ASP A 224 -38.52 -8.62 35.08
C ASP A 224 -37.63 -8.81 33.85
N LEU A 225 -37.94 -9.79 33.00
CA LEU A 225 -37.15 -10.09 31.80
C LEU A 225 -37.30 -9.02 30.70
N VAL A 226 -38.48 -8.42 30.55
CA VAL A 226 -38.75 -7.33 29.61
C VAL A 226 -38.09 -6.02 30.06
N SER A 227 -38.11 -5.73 31.37
CA SER A 227 -37.49 -4.53 31.95
C SER A 227 -35.95 -4.51 31.87
N THR A 228 -35.33 -5.66 31.63
CA THR A 228 -33.87 -5.79 31.45
C THR A 228 -33.39 -5.26 30.10
N PHE A 229 -34.28 -5.09 29.11
CA PHE A 229 -33.92 -4.50 27.82
C PHE A 229 -33.83 -2.96 27.92
N PRO A 230 -32.67 -2.33 27.62
CA PRO A 230 -32.40 -0.93 27.94
C PRO A 230 -33.21 0.11 27.15
N LEU A 231 -34.02 -0.30 26.16
CA LEU A 231 -34.92 0.59 25.42
C LEU A 231 -36.28 0.79 26.13
N PHE A 232 -36.62 -0.06 27.11
CA PHE A 232 -37.94 -0.05 27.73
C PHE A 232 -38.05 0.88 28.94
N SER A 233 -36.95 1.23 29.60
CA SER A 233 -36.98 2.21 30.70
C SER A 233 -37.55 3.55 30.23
N THR A 234 -37.21 3.98 29.01
CA THR A 234 -37.69 5.24 28.45
C THR A 234 -39.16 5.18 28.02
N LEU A 235 -39.65 4.04 27.53
CA LEU A 235 -41.03 3.93 27.04
C LEU A 235 -42.02 3.77 28.19
N ALA A 236 -41.63 3.01 29.23
CA ALA A 236 -42.40 2.91 30.47
C ALA A 236 -42.46 4.25 31.23
N GLU A 237 -41.36 5.02 31.29
CA GLU A 237 -41.37 6.37 31.88
C GLU A 237 -42.29 7.34 31.11
N ILE A 238 -42.29 7.28 29.78
CA ILE A 238 -43.16 8.12 28.94
C ILE A 238 -44.64 7.73 29.10
N GLN A 239 -44.94 6.44 29.21
CA GLN A 239 -46.31 5.95 29.37
C GLN A 239 -46.86 6.26 30.78
N HIS A 240 -46.00 6.22 31.80
CA HIS A 240 -46.34 6.62 33.17
C HIS A 240 -46.52 8.14 33.31
N LEU A 241 -45.75 8.95 32.56
CA LEU A 241 -45.94 10.41 32.44
C LEU A 241 -47.22 10.79 31.68
N ALA A 242 -47.60 10.01 30.66
CA ALA A 242 -48.84 10.21 29.93
C ALA A 242 -50.09 9.92 30.79
N GLN A 243 -50.02 8.93 31.68
CA GLN A 243 -51.12 8.61 32.61
C GLN A 243 -51.21 9.54 33.83
N THR A 244 -50.17 10.31 34.17
CA THR A 244 -50.23 11.30 35.27
C THR A 244 -50.63 12.70 34.81
N LEU A 245 -50.72 12.94 33.49
CA LEU A 245 -51.13 14.21 32.89
C LEU A 245 -52.59 14.25 32.41
N GLN A 246 -53.41 13.27 32.82
CA GLN A 246 -54.83 13.18 32.50
C GLN A 246 -55.65 12.95 33.78
#